data_AF-A0A1J5VYR6-F1
#
_entry.id   AF-A0A1J5VYR6-F1
#
_cell.length_a   1.000
_cell.length_b   1.000
_cell.length_c   1.000
_cell.angle_alpha   90.00
_cell.angle_beta   90.00
_cell.angle_gamma   90.00
#
_symmetry.space_group_name_H-M   'P 1'
#
loop_
_entity.id
_entity.type
_entity.pdbx_description
1 polymer ?
#
loop_
_entity_poly.entity_id
_entity_poly.type
_entity_poly.pdbx_seq_one_letter_code
_entity_poly.pdbx_strand_id
1 'polypeptide(L)'
;MLTPRQAYAISLQLDLWADTDIAEWLRDPSEPLHEISPFDHFDLRVMMHVGENRAWAEGVRQRCYVISGEIQSGTLPFDRPGPLIDEILIGAALDGAQGLLEDMPELFAKIPSRDGIFDDEHFEIGDDDWDVVAEGFRDACGSDDWEIPLWKWHPLLPWVLTRRPPFTWFDLGGTSE
;
A
#
# COMPACT_ATOMS: atom_id res chain seq x y z
N MET A 1 0.79 13.11 -7.76
CA MET A 1 1.09 13.83 -6.49
C MET A 1 -0.18 13.77 -5.66
N LEU A 2 -0.16 13.12 -4.48
CA LEU A 2 -1.38 12.86 -3.68
C LEU A 2 -2.08 14.15 -3.24
N THR A 3 -3.42 14.17 -3.24
CA THR A 3 -4.19 15.15 -2.46
C THR A 3 -4.16 14.78 -0.96
N PRO A 4 -4.43 15.72 -0.04
CA PRO A 4 -4.53 15.39 1.39
C PRO A 4 -5.58 14.32 1.70
N ARG A 5 -6.69 14.28 0.95
CA ARG A 5 -7.75 13.29 1.12
C ARG A 5 -7.34 11.92 0.60
N GLN A 6 -6.68 11.85 -0.56
CA GLN A 6 -6.13 10.59 -1.07
C GLN A 6 -5.06 10.02 -0.12
N ALA A 7 -4.17 10.87 0.38
CA ALA A 7 -3.18 10.48 1.38
C ALA A 7 -3.87 9.92 2.65
N TYR A 8 -4.88 10.64 3.15
CA TYR A 8 -5.63 10.16 4.31
C TYR A 8 -6.37 8.83 4.04
N ALA A 9 -6.98 8.66 2.87
CA ALA A 9 -7.65 7.42 2.49
C ALA A 9 -6.69 6.22 2.49
N ILE A 10 -5.47 6.40 1.95
CA ILE A 10 -4.43 5.37 2.00
C ILE A 10 -4.05 5.04 3.45
N SER A 11 -3.86 6.06 4.31
CA SER A 11 -3.55 5.81 5.74
C SER A 11 -4.67 5.06 6.45
N LEU A 12 -5.93 5.40 6.17
CA LEU A 12 -7.09 4.74 6.76
C LEU A 12 -7.22 3.28 6.32
N GLN A 13 -6.95 2.99 5.04
CA GLN A 13 -6.92 1.62 4.52
C GLN A 13 -5.85 0.77 5.21
N LEU A 14 -4.65 1.33 5.42
CA LEU A 14 -3.56 0.66 6.12
C LEU A 14 -3.88 0.40 7.59
N ASP A 15 -4.48 1.38 8.28
CA ASP A 15 -4.92 1.24 9.67
C ASP A 15 -6.03 0.16 9.79
N LEU A 16 -6.99 0.13 8.86
CA LEU A 16 -8.05 -0.88 8.83
C LEU A 16 -7.46 -2.30 8.75
N TRP A 17 -6.54 -2.53 7.81
CA TRP A 17 -5.85 -3.81 7.70
C TRP A 17 -5.09 -4.16 8.98
N ALA A 18 -4.39 -3.19 9.57
CA ALA A 18 -3.54 -3.44 10.72
C ALA A 18 -4.34 -3.74 12.00
N ASP A 19 -5.45 -3.01 12.23
CA ASP A 19 -6.25 -3.09 13.45
C ASP A 19 -7.38 -4.12 13.39
N THR A 20 -7.87 -4.41 12.18
CA THR A 20 -8.98 -5.34 11.95
C THR A 20 -8.45 -6.63 11.35
N ASP A 21 -8.14 -6.65 10.06
CA ASP A 21 -7.93 -7.90 9.31
C ASP A 21 -6.75 -8.72 9.85
N ILE A 22 -5.56 -8.11 9.90
CA ILE A 22 -4.35 -8.82 10.32
C ILE A 22 -4.39 -9.10 11.84
N ALA A 23 -4.88 -8.16 12.64
CA ALA A 23 -4.96 -8.33 14.10
C ALA A 23 -5.94 -9.44 14.51
N GLU A 24 -7.08 -9.55 13.82
CA GLU A 24 -8.06 -10.63 14.03
C GLU A 24 -7.49 -11.97 13.62
N TRP A 25 -6.89 -12.08 12.43
CA TRP A 25 -6.26 -13.32 11.99
C TRP A 25 -5.11 -13.75 12.91
N LEU A 26 -4.28 -12.82 13.39
CA LEU A 26 -3.23 -13.13 14.37
C LEU A 26 -3.80 -13.64 15.70
N ARG A 27 -4.99 -13.20 16.10
CA ARG A 27 -5.66 -13.68 17.31
C ARG A 27 -6.23 -15.08 17.10
N ASP A 28 -6.87 -15.31 15.96
CA ASP A 28 -7.52 -16.57 15.60
C ASP A 28 -7.32 -16.89 14.10
N PRO A 29 -6.24 -17.62 13.73
CA PRO A 29 -5.90 -17.92 12.33
C PRO A 29 -6.70 -19.12 11.81
N SER A 30 -8.02 -19.03 11.89
CA SER A 30 -8.94 -20.09 11.45
C SER A 30 -9.15 -20.08 9.93
N GLU A 31 -9.06 -18.91 9.30
CA GLU A 31 -9.11 -18.71 7.86
C GLU A 31 -7.69 -18.69 7.26
N PRO A 32 -7.51 -19.14 5.99
CA PRO A 32 -6.20 -19.09 5.33
C PRO A 32 -5.71 -17.65 5.16
N LEU A 33 -4.43 -17.38 5.44
CA LEU A 33 -3.88 -16.01 5.38
C LEU A 33 -4.11 -15.34 4.01
N HIS A 34 -4.03 -16.09 2.91
CA HIS A 34 -4.21 -15.57 1.55
C HIS A 34 -5.65 -15.15 1.21
N GLU A 35 -6.60 -15.35 2.12
CA GLU A 35 -7.99 -14.87 2.01
C GLU A 35 -8.23 -13.61 2.87
N ILE A 36 -7.23 -13.18 3.65
CA ILE A 36 -7.32 -12.03 4.57
C ILE A 36 -6.63 -10.82 3.95
N SER A 37 -7.22 -9.63 4.05
CA SER A 37 -6.57 -8.41 3.55
C SER A 37 -5.38 -7.98 4.43
N PRO A 38 -4.29 -7.43 3.84
CA PRO A 38 -4.10 -7.17 2.40
C PRO A 38 -3.62 -8.39 1.60
N PHE A 39 -3.45 -9.55 2.22
CA PHE A 39 -2.79 -10.71 1.62
C PHE A 39 -3.55 -11.31 0.43
N ASP A 40 -4.86 -11.14 0.38
CA ASP A 40 -5.73 -11.49 -0.74
C ASP A 40 -5.42 -10.73 -2.05
N HIS A 41 -4.81 -9.55 -1.95
CA HIS A 41 -4.29 -8.83 -3.11
C HIS A 41 -3.07 -9.51 -3.74
N PHE A 42 -2.27 -10.24 -2.96
CA PHE A 42 -1.02 -10.85 -3.44
C PHE A 42 -1.30 -12.06 -4.34
N ASP A 43 -0.46 -12.28 -5.34
CA ASP A 43 -0.49 -13.52 -6.13
C ASP A 43 -0.28 -14.72 -5.19
N LEU A 44 -1.10 -15.77 -5.35
CA LEU A 44 -1.07 -16.94 -4.50
C LEU A 44 0.32 -17.58 -4.41
N ARG A 45 1.15 -17.46 -5.46
CA ARG A 45 2.54 -17.96 -5.45
C ARG A 45 3.43 -17.21 -4.46
N VAL A 46 3.17 -15.92 -4.20
CA VAL A 46 3.79 -15.18 -3.09
C VAL A 46 3.34 -15.82 -1.77
N MET A 47 2.03 -16.00 -1.61
CA MET A 47 1.44 -16.54 -0.39
C MET A 47 1.91 -17.96 -0.08
N MET A 48 2.19 -18.78 -1.10
CA MET A 48 2.81 -20.09 -0.92
C MET A 48 4.23 -20.04 -0.35
N HIS A 49 4.99 -18.96 -0.57
CA HIS A 49 6.34 -18.82 -0.01
C HIS A 49 6.31 -18.43 1.47
N VAL A 50 5.37 -17.59 1.86
CA VAL A 50 5.23 -17.16 3.26
C VAL A 50 4.41 -18.15 4.09
N GLY A 51 3.45 -18.83 3.45
CA GLY A 51 2.48 -19.70 4.11
C GLY A 51 1.67 -18.97 5.18
N GLU A 52 1.31 -19.68 6.24
CA GLU A 52 0.58 -19.13 7.40
C GLU A 52 1.55 -18.53 8.45
N ASN A 53 2.65 -17.90 8.00
CA ASN A 53 3.69 -17.41 8.89
C ASN A 53 3.26 -16.15 9.66
N ARG A 54 2.90 -16.34 10.93
CA ARG A 54 2.45 -15.28 11.83
C ARG A 54 3.47 -14.17 12.06
N ALA A 55 4.77 -14.48 12.07
CA ALA A 55 5.80 -13.45 12.26
C ALA A 55 5.92 -12.55 11.02
N TRP A 56 5.75 -13.13 9.82
CA TRP A 56 5.69 -12.37 8.58
C TRP A 56 4.44 -11.49 8.51
N ALA A 57 3.26 -12.04 8.86
CA ALA A 57 2.02 -11.27 8.93
C ALA A 57 2.07 -10.13 9.95
N GLU A 58 2.64 -10.38 11.14
CA GLU A 58 2.90 -9.32 12.13
C GLU A 58 3.89 -8.28 11.59
N GLY A 59 4.91 -8.69 10.83
CA GLY A 59 5.80 -7.78 10.12
C GLY A 59 5.04 -6.85 9.17
N VAL A 60 4.13 -7.39 8.36
CA VAL A 60 3.26 -6.59 7.47
C VAL A 60 2.40 -5.62 8.27
N ARG A 61 1.76 -6.09 9.35
CA ARG A 61 0.98 -5.24 10.25
C ARG A 61 1.78 -4.07 10.80
N GLN A 62 3.00 -4.31 11.26
CA GLN A 62 3.88 -3.25 11.76
C GLN A 62 4.24 -2.24 10.67
N ARG A 63 4.42 -2.69 9.41
CA ARG A 63 4.65 -1.78 8.28
C ARG A 63 3.44 -0.92 7.98
N CYS A 64 2.22 -1.45 8.04
CA CYS A 64 1.00 -0.65 7.90
C CYS A 64 0.98 0.54 8.87
N TYR A 65 1.26 0.31 10.17
CA TYR A 65 1.32 1.40 11.16
C TYR A 65 2.43 2.42 10.87
N VAL A 66 3.60 1.95 10.42
CA VAL A 66 4.71 2.87 10.07
C VAL A 66 4.31 3.78 8.91
N ILE A 67 3.79 3.20 7.83
CA ILE A 67 3.41 3.95 6.63
C ILE A 67 2.24 4.90 6.95
N SER A 68 1.22 4.42 7.66
CA SER A 68 0.09 5.25 8.09
C SER A 68 0.55 6.44 8.95
N GLY A 69 1.37 6.18 9.97
CA GLY A 69 1.90 7.24 10.84
C GLY A 69 2.76 8.26 10.08
N GLU A 70 3.52 7.82 9.08
CA GLU A 70 4.29 8.71 8.21
C GLU A 70 3.38 9.61 7.38
N ILE A 71 2.36 9.05 6.73
CA ILE A 71 1.37 9.82 5.96
C ILE A 71 0.68 10.85 6.85
N GLN A 72 0.23 10.45 8.04
CA GLN A 72 -0.42 11.33 9.00
C GLN A 72 0.50 12.46 9.49
N SER A 73 1.82 12.22 9.52
CA SER A 73 2.83 13.24 9.85
C SER A 73 3.21 14.15 8.67
N GLY A 74 2.65 13.89 7.48
CA GLY A 74 2.92 14.65 6.25
C GLY A 74 4.06 14.11 5.40
N THR A 75 4.61 12.93 5.74
CA THR A 75 5.58 12.22 4.89
C THR A 75 4.80 11.32 3.94
N LEU A 76 4.87 11.62 2.65
CA LEU A 76 4.22 10.76 1.66
C LEU A 76 5.03 9.48 1.46
N PRO A 77 4.39 8.38 1.03
CA PRO A 77 5.05 7.07 0.99
C PRO A 77 6.27 6.96 0.07
N PHE A 78 6.51 7.97 -0.77
CA PHE A 78 7.61 8.08 -1.73
C PHE A 78 8.59 9.22 -1.41
N ASP A 79 8.40 9.94 -0.30
CA ASP A 79 9.33 11.01 0.13
C ASP A 79 10.65 10.44 0.70
N ARG A 80 10.70 9.13 0.97
CA ARG A 80 11.89 8.45 1.50
C ARG A 80 12.09 7.07 0.86
N PRO A 81 13.33 6.57 0.79
CA PRO A 81 13.56 5.16 0.53
C PRO A 81 12.96 4.30 1.67
N GLY A 82 12.39 3.17 1.30
CA GLY A 82 11.79 2.19 2.21
C GLY A 82 12.09 0.74 1.79
N PRO A 83 11.70 -0.23 2.61
CA PRO A 83 11.72 -1.63 2.22
C PRO A 83 10.67 -1.89 1.12
N LEU A 84 10.89 -2.90 0.28
CA LEU A 84 10.01 -3.24 -0.86
C LEU A 84 8.55 -3.48 -0.42
N ILE A 85 8.35 -4.05 0.77
CA ILE A 85 7.00 -4.29 1.29
C ILE A 85 6.18 -3.00 1.44
N ASP A 86 6.81 -1.85 1.70
CA ASP A 86 6.09 -0.57 1.78
C ASP A 86 5.46 -0.26 0.42
N GLU A 87 6.25 -0.34 -0.65
CA GLU A 87 5.81 -0.09 -2.03
C GLU A 87 4.66 -1.02 -2.43
N ILE A 88 4.79 -2.32 -2.09
CA ILE A 88 3.73 -3.30 -2.35
C ILE A 88 2.45 -2.95 -1.58
N LEU A 89 2.54 -2.57 -0.31
CA LEU A 89 1.38 -2.25 0.53
C LEU A 89 0.66 -0.99 0.06
N ILE A 90 1.40 0.05 -0.33
CA ILE A 90 0.80 1.28 -0.88
C ILE A 90 0.07 0.95 -2.17
N GLY A 91 0.71 0.19 -3.07
CA GLY A 91 0.11 -0.24 -4.33
C GLY A 91 -1.16 -1.06 -4.14
N ALA A 92 -1.16 -1.99 -3.18
CA ALA A 92 -2.35 -2.77 -2.82
C ALA A 92 -3.45 -1.89 -2.21
N ALA A 93 -3.08 -0.85 -1.46
CA ALA A 93 -4.03 0.00 -0.75
C ALA A 93 -4.77 0.98 -1.67
N LEU A 94 -4.27 1.25 -2.89
CA LEU A 94 -4.87 2.26 -3.78
C LEU A 94 -6.34 1.98 -4.10
N ASP A 95 -6.69 0.74 -4.45
CA ASP A 95 -8.06 0.36 -4.80
C ASP A 95 -9.01 0.49 -3.59
N GLY A 96 -8.58 0.01 -2.42
CA GLY A 96 -9.36 0.14 -1.18
C GLY A 96 -9.50 1.61 -0.73
N ALA A 97 -8.43 2.40 -0.86
CA ALA A 97 -8.44 3.82 -0.53
C ALA A 97 -9.38 4.62 -1.45
N GLN A 98 -9.40 4.31 -2.74
CA GLN A 98 -10.37 4.86 -3.68
C GLN A 98 -11.80 4.52 -3.27
N GLY A 99 -12.08 3.23 -3.01
CA GLY A 99 -13.39 2.79 -2.55
C GLY A 99 -13.84 3.49 -1.26
N LEU A 100 -12.95 3.64 -0.26
CA LEU A 100 -13.26 4.38 0.97
C LEU A 100 -13.66 5.83 0.71
N LEU A 101 -12.95 6.51 -0.18
CA LEU A 101 -13.21 7.91 -0.54
C LEU A 101 -14.56 8.07 -1.25
N GLU A 102 -14.90 7.14 -2.16
CA GLU A 102 -16.14 7.15 -2.92
C GLU A 102 -17.36 6.75 -2.07
N ASP A 103 -17.21 5.72 -1.24
CA ASP A 103 -18.32 5.13 -0.48
C ASP A 103 -18.62 5.86 0.84
N MET A 104 -17.60 6.50 1.44
CA MET A 104 -17.72 7.18 2.75
C MET A 104 -17.17 8.61 2.72
N PRO A 105 -17.65 9.49 1.83
CA PRO A 105 -17.12 10.85 1.65
C PRO A 105 -17.20 11.71 2.92
N GLU A 106 -18.12 11.41 3.84
CA GLU A 106 -18.25 12.10 5.13
C GLU A 106 -17.02 11.96 6.03
N LEU A 107 -16.24 10.90 5.89
CA LEU A 107 -14.98 10.72 6.64
C LEU A 107 -13.93 11.75 6.22
N PHE A 108 -14.05 12.29 5.01
CA PHE A 108 -13.08 13.18 4.38
C PHE A 108 -13.55 14.64 4.35
N ALA A 109 -14.80 14.92 4.72
CA ALA A 109 -15.41 16.25 4.63
C ALA A 109 -14.65 17.36 5.39
N LYS A 110 -13.88 16.98 6.42
CA LYS A 110 -13.07 17.92 7.22
C LYS A 110 -11.65 18.09 6.71
N ILE A 111 -11.24 17.26 5.76
CA ILE A 111 -9.90 17.29 5.18
C ILE A 111 -9.93 18.30 4.03
N PRO A 112 -8.99 19.26 4.00
CA PRO A 112 -8.91 20.22 2.91
C PRO A 112 -8.79 19.53 1.56
N SER A 113 -9.52 20.02 0.56
CA SER A 113 -9.23 19.74 -0.84
C SER A 113 -7.89 20.36 -1.22
N ARG A 114 -7.28 19.84 -2.28
CA ARG A 114 -6.08 20.44 -2.86
C ARG A 114 -6.51 21.47 -3.91
N ASP A 115 -6.09 22.71 -3.74
CA ASP A 115 -6.35 23.76 -4.74
C ASP A 115 -5.25 23.78 -5.82
N GLY A 116 -5.68 23.89 -7.08
CA GLY A 116 -4.86 24.19 -8.25
C GLY A 116 -5.13 25.61 -8.75
N ILE A 117 -4.12 26.23 -9.37
CA ILE A 117 -4.26 27.53 -10.06
C ILE A 117 -3.79 27.33 -11.50
N PHE A 118 -4.66 27.62 -12.47
CA PHE A 118 -4.31 27.61 -13.90
C PHE A 118 -5.01 28.80 -14.57
N ASP A 119 -4.23 29.61 -15.29
CA ASP A 119 -4.70 30.84 -15.95
C ASP A 119 -5.54 31.77 -15.04
N ASP A 120 -5.03 32.04 -13.84
CA ASP A 120 -5.68 32.86 -12.79
C ASP A 120 -7.04 32.32 -12.28
N GLU A 121 -7.44 31.10 -12.68
CA GLU A 121 -8.61 30.39 -12.15
C GLU A 121 -8.20 29.35 -11.09
N HIS A 122 -8.91 29.37 -9.96
CA HIS A 122 -8.79 28.34 -8.92
C HIS A 122 -9.69 27.16 -9.29
N PHE A 123 -9.11 25.96 -9.36
CA PHE A 123 -9.86 24.72 -9.51
C PHE A 123 -9.44 23.72 -8.43
N GLU A 124 -10.37 22.91 -7.96
CA GLU A 124 -10.03 21.81 -7.05
C GLU A 124 -9.32 20.72 -7.86
N ILE A 125 -8.15 20.30 -7.41
CA ILE A 125 -7.47 19.13 -7.95
C ILE A 125 -8.24 17.91 -7.45
N GLY A 126 -8.68 17.11 -8.41
CA GLY A 126 -9.61 16.00 -8.23
C GLY A 126 -9.10 14.96 -7.25
N ASP A 127 -9.92 14.66 -6.23
CA ASP A 127 -9.72 13.47 -5.41
C ASP A 127 -10.07 12.18 -6.19
N ASP A 128 -10.64 12.31 -7.40
CA ASP A 128 -11.03 11.27 -8.35
C ASP A 128 -9.91 10.84 -9.33
N ASP A 129 -8.80 11.60 -9.41
CA ASP A 129 -7.67 11.31 -10.31
C ASP A 129 -6.75 10.16 -9.80
N TRP A 130 -7.32 9.02 -9.43
CA TRP A 130 -6.58 7.86 -8.89
C TRP A 130 -5.64 7.22 -9.93
N ASP A 131 -5.97 7.29 -11.21
CA ASP A 131 -5.07 6.85 -12.28
C ASP A 131 -3.75 7.65 -12.27
N VAL A 132 -3.83 8.97 -12.05
CA VAL A 132 -2.66 9.86 -11.95
C VAL A 132 -1.86 9.56 -10.67
N VAL A 133 -2.54 9.16 -9.59
CA VAL A 133 -1.88 8.71 -8.36
C VAL A 133 -1.11 7.42 -8.61
N ALA A 134 -1.72 6.43 -9.27
CA ALA A 134 -1.09 5.17 -9.59
C ALA A 134 0.10 5.33 -10.55
N GLU A 135 -0.03 6.16 -11.59
CA GLU A 135 1.07 6.50 -12.49
C GLU A 135 2.21 7.21 -11.74
N GLY A 136 1.88 8.23 -10.96
CA GLY A 136 2.86 8.95 -10.15
C GLY A 136 3.54 8.04 -9.11
N PHE A 137 2.82 7.05 -8.58
CA PHE A 137 3.37 6.06 -7.69
C PHE A 137 4.36 5.14 -8.43
N ARG A 138 3.98 4.64 -9.61
CA ARG A 138 4.89 3.84 -10.45
C ARG A 138 6.19 4.58 -10.78
N ASP A 139 6.11 5.87 -11.09
CA ASP A 139 7.28 6.70 -11.43
C ASP A 139 8.18 7.01 -10.22
N ALA A 140 7.63 7.02 -9.02
CA ALA A 140 8.35 7.39 -7.80
C ALA A 140 8.93 6.20 -7.02
N CYS A 141 8.46 4.97 -7.27
CA CYS A 141 8.96 3.77 -6.62
C CYS A 141 10.45 3.55 -6.90
N GLY A 142 11.18 3.16 -5.87
CA GLY A 142 12.59 2.81 -5.96
C GLY A 142 12.82 1.41 -6.54
N SER A 143 11.81 0.54 -6.49
CA SER A 143 11.87 -0.80 -7.09
C SER A 143 11.08 -0.90 -8.38
N ASP A 144 11.71 -1.38 -9.45
CA ASP A 144 11.04 -1.62 -10.74
C ASP A 144 10.00 -2.76 -10.72
N ASP A 145 9.92 -3.54 -9.63
CA ASP A 145 9.17 -4.80 -9.56
C ASP A 145 8.07 -4.87 -8.47
N TRP A 146 7.74 -3.75 -7.82
CA TRP A 146 6.77 -3.71 -6.71
C TRP A 146 5.36 -4.18 -7.10
N GLU A 147 4.94 -3.95 -8.34
CA GLU A 147 3.58 -4.30 -8.81
C GLU A 147 3.45 -5.79 -9.18
N ILE A 148 4.57 -6.47 -9.47
CA ILE A 148 4.59 -7.85 -9.94
C ILE A 148 3.96 -8.83 -8.92
N PRO A 149 4.22 -8.72 -7.60
CA PRO A 149 3.52 -9.51 -6.58
C PRO A 149 2.00 -9.34 -6.53
N LEU A 150 1.45 -8.23 -7.02
CA LEU A 150 0.01 -7.93 -6.96
C LEU A 150 -0.74 -8.45 -8.20
N TRP A 151 -0.03 -8.66 -9.31
CA TRP A 151 -0.64 -9.14 -10.55
C TRP A 151 -0.75 -10.67 -10.60
N LYS A 152 -1.99 -11.16 -10.61
CA LYS A 152 -2.29 -12.59 -10.67
C LYS A 152 -1.68 -13.21 -11.93
N TRP A 153 -0.92 -14.28 -11.74
CA TRP A 153 -0.25 -15.07 -12.78
C TRP A 153 0.78 -14.30 -13.61
N HIS A 154 1.36 -13.22 -13.06
CA HIS A 154 2.40 -12.47 -13.77
C HIS A 154 3.60 -13.38 -14.15
N PRO A 155 4.08 -13.35 -15.41
CA PRO A 155 5.12 -14.25 -15.91
C PRO A 155 6.49 -14.01 -15.28
N LEU A 156 6.77 -12.79 -14.82
CA LEU A 156 8.05 -12.45 -14.18
C LEU A 156 8.07 -12.75 -12.68
N LEU A 157 6.92 -13.08 -12.07
CA LEU A 157 6.86 -13.31 -10.63
C LEU A 157 7.85 -14.40 -10.13
N PRO A 158 8.02 -15.56 -10.81
CA PRO A 158 8.99 -16.56 -10.37
C PRO A 158 10.43 -16.03 -10.29
N TRP A 159 10.80 -15.12 -11.20
CA TRP A 159 12.11 -14.50 -11.21
C TRP A 159 12.26 -13.47 -10.07
N VAL A 160 11.24 -12.65 -9.82
CA VAL A 160 11.20 -11.72 -8.68
C VAL A 160 11.35 -12.49 -7.37
N LEU A 161 10.56 -13.54 -7.16
CA LEU A 161 10.60 -14.36 -5.94
C LEU A 161 11.95 -15.07 -5.73
N THR A 162 12.66 -15.41 -6.82
CA THR A 162 14.00 -15.99 -6.73
C THR A 162 15.05 -14.95 -6.33
N ARG A 163 14.95 -13.72 -6.84
CA ARG A 163 15.91 -12.64 -6.55
C ARG A 163 15.66 -11.96 -5.21
N ARG A 164 14.39 -11.82 -4.84
CA ARG A 164 13.90 -11.12 -3.65
C ARG A 164 12.80 -11.97 -3.01
N PRO A 165 13.16 -13.00 -2.23
CA PRO A 165 12.18 -13.82 -1.52
C PRO A 165 11.33 -12.96 -0.57
N PRO A 166 10.04 -13.30 -0.32
CA PRO A 166 9.15 -12.46 0.50
C PRO A 166 9.65 -12.14 1.92
N PHE A 167 10.51 -12.97 2.49
CA PHE A 167 11.10 -12.72 3.81
C PHE A 167 12.16 -11.61 3.81
N THR A 168 12.73 -11.25 2.66
CA THR A 168 13.69 -10.14 2.51
C THR A 168 13.00 -8.83 2.17
N TRP A 169 11.67 -8.81 1.99
CA TRP A 169 10.96 -7.60 1.58
C TRP A 169 10.90 -6.53 2.65
N PHE A 170 11.20 -6.87 3.91
CA PHE A 170 11.32 -5.93 5.03
C PHE A 170 12.72 -5.32 5.16
N ASP A 171 13.70 -5.82 4.42
CA ASP A 171 15.06 -5.33 4.49
C ASP A 171 15.10 -3.91 3.94
N LEU A 172 15.64 -2.97 4.71
CA LEU A 172 15.96 -1.64 4.21
C LEU A 172 16.99 -1.82 3.11
N GLY A 173 16.69 -1.33 1.91
CA GLY A 173 17.59 -1.40 0.76
C GLY A 173 18.94 -0.76 1.07
N GLY A 174 19.88 -1.55 1.60
CA GLY A 174 21.27 -1.20 1.80
C GLY A 174 22.07 -1.78 0.65
N THR A 175 22.44 -0.91 -0.30
CA THR A 175 23.57 -1.03 -1.23
C THR A 175 23.95 -2.45 -1.66
N SER A 176 23.58 -2.82 -2.89
CA SER A 176 24.44 -3.70 -3.67
C SER A 176 25.83 -3.05 -3.74
N GLU A 177 26.78 -3.54 -2.94
CA GLU A 177 28.21 -3.46 -3.27
C GLU A 177 28.56 -4.48 -4.36
#